data_AF-Q0P8K4-F1
#
_entry.id   AF-Q0P8K4-F1
#
_cell.length_a   1.000
_cell.length_b   1.000
_cell.length_c   1.000
_cell.angle_alpha   90.00
_cell.angle_beta   90.00
_cell.angle_gamma   90.00
#
_symmetry.space_group_name_H-M   'P 1'
#
loop_
_entity.id
_entity.type
_entity.pdbx_description
1 polymer ?
#
loop_
_entity_poly.entity_id
_entity_poly.type
_entity_poly.pdbx_seq_one_letter_code
_entity_poly.pdbx_strand_id
1 'polypeptide(L)'
;MKRVRTKIRANFRRRVKRTLKGSLKEKLAGTILLCAIVPLAVLGYLFIVIIGIFFNTARARQGVRALDHFVNASLFNGYAWESVSSHAWRERNRKKWARIVIKITDFFQKDHCKRANKREQPVVDFILSRNLDKQTIGK
;
A
#
# COMPACT_ATOMS: atom_id res chain seq x y z
N MET A 1 -14.88 48.62 -9.81
CA MET A 1 -15.12 47.30 -9.14
C MET A 1 -15.46 46.12 -10.07
N LYS A 2 -16.27 46.27 -11.15
CA LYS A 2 -16.66 45.14 -12.02
C LYS A 2 -15.46 44.35 -12.60
N ARG A 3 -14.45 45.03 -13.18
CA ARG A 3 -13.24 44.38 -13.77
C ARG A 3 -12.45 43.52 -12.78
N VAL A 4 -12.35 43.94 -11.51
CA VAL A 4 -11.63 43.19 -10.47
C VAL A 4 -12.35 41.88 -10.15
N ARG A 5 -13.68 41.92 -9.98
CA ARG A 5 -14.50 40.71 -9.77
C ARG A 5 -14.41 39.72 -10.94
N THR A 6 -14.39 40.19 -12.19
CA THR A 6 -14.24 39.30 -13.36
C THR A 6 -12.87 38.62 -13.39
N LYS A 7 -11.80 39.36 -13.08
CA LYS A 7 -10.42 38.81 -13.06
C LYS A 7 -10.26 37.76 -11.95
N ILE A 8 -10.83 37.98 -10.77
CA ILE A 8 -10.86 37.01 -9.66
C ILE A 8 -11.60 35.73 -10.08
N ARG A 9 -12.81 35.85 -10.66
CA ARG A 9 -13.58 34.69 -11.15
C ARG A 9 -12.84 33.91 -12.23
N ALA A 10 -12.18 34.59 -13.16
CA ALA A 10 -11.38 33.95 -14.21
C ALA A 10 -10.17 33.20 -13.63
N ASN A 11 -9.46 33.80 -12.67
CA ASN A 11 -8.34 33.15 -11.98
C ASN A 11 -8.78 31.93 -11.18
N PHE A 12 -9.92 32.02 -10.48
CA PHE A 12 -10.50 30.89 -9.75
C PHE A 12 -10.86 29.74 -10.69
N ARG A 13 -11.59 30.01 -11.78
CA ARG A 13 -11.92 28.99 -12.81
C ARG A 13 -10.67 28.35 -13.40
N ARG A 14 -9.61 29.12 -13.69
CA ARG A 14 -8.33 28.58 -14.18
C ARG A 14 -7.64 27.69 -13.16
N ARG A 15 -7.69 28.03 -11.87
CA ARG A 15 -7.13 27.21 -10.79
C ARG A 15 -7.90 25.89 -10.67
N VAL A 16 -9.23 25.95 -10.56
CA VAL A 16 -10.10 24.76 -10.50
C VAL A 16 -9.87 23.85 -11.71
N LYS A 17 -9.83 24.42 -12.93
CA LYS A 17 -9.58 23.65 -14.16
C LYS A 17 -8.18 23.00 -14.16
N ARG A 18 -7.16 23.65 -13.63
CA ARG A 18 -5.81 23.06 -13.48
C ARG A 18 -5.80 21.91 -12.48
N THR A 19 -6.40 22.09 -11.30
CA THR A 19 -6.50 21.04 -10.28
C THR A 19 -7.29 19.83 -10.79
N LEU A 20 -8.43 20.06 -11.46
CA LEU A 20 -9.22 18.99 -12.08
C LEU A 20 -8.43 18.27 -13.18
N LYS A 21 -7.70 19.02 -14.03
CA LYS A 21 -6.87 18.41 -15.09
C LYS A 21 -5.70 17.60 -14.50
N GLY A 22 -5.10 18.05 -13.40
CA GLY A 22 -4.09 17.30 -12.66
C GLY A 22 -4.66 15.97 -12.14
N SER A 23 -5.77 16.02 -11.41
CA SER A 23 -6.45 14.83 -10.89
C SER A 23 -6.86 13.86 -11.99
N LEU A 24 -7.34 14.34 -13.14
CA LEU A 24 -7.70 13.47 -14.26
C LEU A 24 -6.47 12.79 -14.88
N LYS A 25 -5.35 13.51 -15.02
CA LYS A 25 -4.09 12.93 -15.53
C LYS A 25 -3.56 11.84 -14.59
N GLU A 26 -3.58 12.08 -13.28
CA GLU A 26 -3.18 11.10 -12.28
C GLU A 26 -4.07 9.85 -12.32
N LYS A 27 -5.40 10.05 -12.41
CA LYS A 27 -6.35 8.94 -12.57
C LYS A 27 -6.08 8.15 -13.84
N LEU A 28 -5.88 8.82 -14.97
CA LEU A 28 -5.61 8.14 -16.25
C LEU A 28 -4.29 7.38 -16.21
N ALA A 29 -3.22 8.00 -15.70
CA ALA A 29 -1.92 7.34 -15.54
C ALA A 29 -2.04 6.13 -14.62
N GLY A 30 -2.75 6.25 -13.50
CA GLY A 30 -3.06 5.16 -12.58
C GLY A 30 -3.84 4.03 -13.26
N THR A 31 -4.87 4.36 -14.06
CA THR A 31 -5.64 3.35 -14.81
C THR A 31 -4.77 2.61 -15.82
N ILE A 32 -3.97 3.31 -16.62
CA ILE A 32 -3.06 2.67 -17.60
C ILE A 32 -2.06 1.76 -16.87
N LEU A 33 -1.48 2.24 -15.77
CA LEU A 33 -0.57 1.44 -14.94
C LEU A 33 -1.27 0.20 -14.39
N LEU A 34 -2.50 0.31 -13.91
CA LEU A 34 -3.29 -0.81 -13.41
C LEU A 34 -3.59 -1.84 -14.51
N CYS A 35 -3.96 -1.39 -15.70
CA CYS A 35 -4.18 -2.26 -16.85
C CYS A 35 -2.93 -3.06 -17.24
N ALA A 36 -1.72 -2.52 -17.02
CA ALA A 36 -0.48 -3.23 -17.26
C ALA A 36 -0.06 -4.12 -16.07
N ILE A 37 -0.16 -3.61 -14.84
CA ILE A 37 0.38 -4.30 -13.65
C ILE A 37 -0.51 -5.45 -13.20
N VAL A 38 -1.82 -5.38 -13.39
CA VAL A 38 -2.74 -6.44 -12.95
C VAL A 38 -2.49 -7.75 -13.72
N PRO A 39 -2.42 -7.77 -15.07
CA PRO A 39 -2.05 -8.98 -15.80
C PRO A 39 -0.68 -9.52 -15.37
N LEU A 40 0.31 -8.64 -15.17
CA LEU A 40 1.64 -9.05 -14.70
C LEU A 40 1.60 -9.64 -13.28
N ALA A 41 0.75 -9.11 -12.39
CA ALA A 41 0.56 -9.63 -11.05
C ALA A 41 -0.11 -11.01 -11.08
N VAL A 42 -1.07 -11.24 -11.99
CA VAL A 42 -1.67 -12.57 -12.21
C VAL A 42 -0.63 -13.57 -12.72
N LEU A 43 0.18 -13.19 -13.72
CA LEU A 43 1.28 -14.03 -14.21
C LEU A 43 2.31 -14.32 -13.11
N GLY A 44 2.68 -13.30 -12.32
CA GLY A 44 3.55 -13.45 -11.17
C GLY A 44 2.98 -14.39 -10.12
N TYR A 45 1.67 -14.31 -9.85
CA TYR A 45 0.96 -15.22 -8.94
C TYR A 45 1.03 -16.67 -9.43
N LEU A 46 0.71 -16.93 -10.70
CA LEU A 46 0.80 -18.27 -11.28
C LEU A 46 2.25 -18.80 -11.21
N PHE A 47 3.22 -17.94 -11.49
CA PHE A 47 4.63 -18.29 -11.41
C PHE A 47 5.05 -18.67 -9.98
N ILE A 48 4.66 -17.92 -8.95
CA ILE A 48 5.02 -18.27 -7.56
C ILE A 48 4.31 -19.54 -7.09
N VAL A 49 3.11 -19.85 -7.60
CA VAL A 49 2.42 -21.12 -7.32
C VAL A 49 3.21 -22.28 -7.91
N ILE A 50 3.59 -22.19 -9.20
CA ILE A 50 4.37 -23.25 -9.87
C ILE A 50 5.74 -23.43 -9.19
N ILE A 51 6.47 -22.34 -8.95
CA ILE A 51 7.78 -22.40 -8.29
C ILE A 51 7.67 -22.89 -6.84
N GLY A 52 6.63 -22.49 -6.12
CA GLY A 52 6.43 -22.91 -4.73
C GLY A 52 6.14 -24.40 -4.58
N ILE A 53 5.50 -25.01 -5.57
CA ILE A 53 5.16 -26.44 -5.58
C ILE A 53 6.34 -27.29 -6.08
N PHE A 54 6.96 -26.89 -7.19
CA PHE A 54 7.91 -27.75 -7.91
C PHE A 54 9.39 -27.38 -7.74
N PHE A 55 9.69 -26.20 -7.21
CA PHE A 55 11.05 -25.65 -7.20
C PHE A 55 11.40 -24.97 -5.87
N ASN A 56 12.41 -24.09 -5.90
CA ASN A 56 12.97 -23.44 -4.72
C ASN A 56 11.98 -22.43 -4.08
N THR A 57 11.65 -22.69 -2.81
CA THR A 57 10.74 -21.84 -2.02
C THR A 57 11.25 -20.44 -1.72
N ALA A 58 12.55 -20.15 -1.91
CA ALA A 58 13.12 -18.82 -1.65
C ALA A 58 12.51 -17.73 -2.55
N ARG A 59 12.35 -18.00 -3.86
CA ARG A 59 11.72 -17.06 -4.80
C ARG A 59 10.23 -16.92 -4.53
N ALA A 60 9.55 -18.03 -4.26
CA ALA A 60 8.13 -18.03 -3.88
C ALA A 60 7.90 -17.20 -2.61
N ARG A 61 8.77 -17.33 -1.60
CA ARG A 61 8.68 -16.58 -0.33
C ARG A 61 8.77 -15.07 -0.55
N GLN A 62 9.67 -14.60 -1.41
CA GLN A 62 9.74 -13.17 -1.71
C GLN A 62 8.47 -12.66 -2.41
N GLY A 63 7.93 -13.43 -3.35
CA GLY A 63 6.68 -13.09 -4.02
C GLY A 63 5.48 -13.07 -3.06
N VAL A 64 5.36 -14.06 -2.17
CA VAL A 64 4.32 -14.11 -1.14
C VAL A 64 4.43 -12.92 -0.18
N ARG A 65 5.65 -12.53 0.21
CA ARG A 65 5.86 -11.33 1.04
C ARG A 65 5.44 -10.06 0.33
N ALA A 66 5.81 -9.89 -0.94
CA ALA A 66 5.38 -8.72 -1.71
C ALA A 66 3.84 -8.66 -1.84
N LEU A 67 3.20 -9.82 -2.04
CA LEU A 67 1.73 -9.91 -2.08
C LEU A 67 1.09 -9.59 -0.72
N ASP A 68 1.66 -10.07 0.38
CA ASP A 68 1.18 -9.77 1.72
C ASP A 68 1.26 -8.26 2.03
N HIS A 69 2.35 -7.61 1.64
CA HIS A 69 2.49 -6.15 1.74
C HIS A 69 1.47 -5.40 0.88
N PHE A 70 1.22 -5.88 -0.34
CA PHE A 70 0.18 -5.33 -1.21
C PHE A 70 -1.20 -5.45 -0.55
N VAL A 71 -1.56 -6.65 -0.05
CA VAL A 71 -2.83 -6.92 0.64
C VAL A 71 -2.98 -6.04 1.88
N ASN A 72 -1.91 -5.88 2.65
CA ASN A 72 -1.89 -5.00 3.81
C ASN A 72 -2.21 -3.54 3.43
N ALA A 73 -1.54 -3.03 2.41
CA ALA A 73 -1.74 -1.66 1.94
C ALA A 73 -3.14 -1.46 1.34
N SER A 74 -3.62 -2.40 0.53
CA SER A 74 -4.86 -2.24 -0.24
C SER A 74 -6.12 -2.54 0.58
N LEU A 75 -6.09 -3.53 1.48
CA LEU A 75 -7.29 -3.99 2.22
C LEU A 75 -7.28 -3.56 3.69
N PHE A 76 -6.10 -3.46 4.32
CA PHE A 76 -5.99 -3.18 5.75
C PHE A 76 -5.55 -1.75 6.06
N ASN A 77 -5.34 -0.92 5.04
CA ASN A 77 -4.86 0.46 5.18
C ASN A 77 -3.56 0.54 6.00
N GLY A 78 -2.67 -0.43 5.77
CA GLY A 78 -1.31 -0.43 6.32
C GLY A 78 -0.31 0.17 5.36
N TYR A 79 0.97 0.14 5.75
CA TYR A 79 2.05 0.58 4.87
C TYR A 79 2.38 -0.47 3.81
N ALA A 80 2.86 -0.03 2.64
CA ALA A 80 3.28 -0.92 1.56
C ALA A 80 4.61 -1.66 1.84
N TRP A 81 5.27 -1.35 2.95
CA TRP A 81 6.54 -1.95 3.38
C TRP A 81 6.43 -2.71 4.71
N GLU A 82 5.22 -3.12 5.10
CA GLU A 82 5.00 -4.02 6.22
C GLU A 82 3.99 -5.13 5.89
N SER A 83 4.11 -6.25 6.58
CA SER A 83 3.20 -7.39 6.51
C SER A 83 1.86 -7.12 7.19
N VAL A 84 0.82 -7.87 6.78
CA VAL A 84 -0.48 -7.87 7.49
C VAL A 84 -0.29 -8.27 8.95
N SER A 85 0.58 -9.25 9.22
CA SER A 85 0.84 -9.74 10.58
C SER A 85 1.53 -8.71 11.47
N SER A 86 2.53 -7.99 10.95
CA SER A 86 3.18 -6.89 11.68
C SER A 86 2.17 -5.78 11.99
N HIS A 87 1.39 -5.38 11.00
CA HIS A 87 0.36 -4.35 11.15
C HIS A 87 -0.72 -4.77 12.15
N ALA A 88 -1.20 -6.02 12.07
CA ALA A 88 -2.16 -6.59 13.00
C ALA A 88 -1.66 -6.52 14.45
N TRP A 89 -0.38 -6.85 14.70
CA TRP A 89 0.17 -6.75 16.04
C TRP A 89 0.13 -5.31 16.58
N ARG A 90 0.46 -4.32 15.76
CA ARG A 90 0.42 -2.90 16.15
C ARG A 90 -1.01 -2.41 16.40
N GLU A 91 -1.98 -2.90 15.65
CA GLU A 91 -3.39 -2.49 15.75
C GLU A 91 -4.24 -3.36 16.69
N ARG A 92 -3.64 -4.36 17.36
CA ARG A 92 -4.35 -5.39 18.14
C ARG A 92 -5.33 -4.85 19.19
N ASN A 93 -5.02 -3.70 19.79
CA ASN A 93 -5.84 -3.09 20.83
C ASN A 93 -6.98 -2.20 20.27
N ARG A 94 -6.90 -1.82 18.99
CA ARG A 94 -7.82 -0.85 18.36
C ARG A 94 -8.75 -1.47 17.33
N LYS A 95 -8.28 -2.49 16.60
CA LYS A 95 -9.01 -3.05 15.45
C LYS A 95 -9.46 -4.49 15.71
N LYS A 96 -10.74 -4.79 15.43
CA LYS A 96 -11.29 -6.15 15.56
C LYS A 96 -10.62 -7.13 14.59
N TRP A 97 -10.40 -6.72 13.34
CA TRP A 97 -9.74 -7.55 12.33
C TRP A 97 -8.33 -7.97 12.76
N ALA A 98 -7.59 -7.08 13.42
CA ALA A 98 -6.24 -7.37 13.90
C ALA A 98 -6.21 -8.52 14.90
N ARG A 99 -7.19 -8.57 15.82
CA ARG A 99 -7.35 -9.68 16.76
C ARG A 99 -7.71 -10.99 16.07
N ILE A 100 -8.52 -10.93 15.00
CA ILE A 100 -8.86 -12.11 14.18
C ILE A 100 -7.60 -12.65 13.50
N VAL A 101 -6.80 -11.78 12.86
CA VAL A 101 -5.54 -12.17 12.22
C VAL A 101 -4.58 -12.79 13.23
N ILE A 102 -4.41 -12.18 14.41
CA ILE A 102 -3.56 -12.72 15.47
C ILE A 102 -4.04 -14.11 15.89
N LYS A 103 -5.34 -14.29 16.14
CA LYS A 103 -5.90 -15.58 16.55
C LYS A 103 -5.68 -16.67 15.49
N ILE A 104 -5.90 -16.35 14.20
CA ILE A 104 -5.71 -17.30 13.10
C ILE A 104 -4.23 -17.66 12.96
N THR A 105 -3.34 -16.66 12.95
CA THR A 105 -1.90 -16.92 12.76
C THR A 105 -1.27 -17.62 13.96
N ASP A 106 -1.72 -17.33 15.19
CA ASP A 106 -1.23 -18.02 16.40
C ASP A 106 -1.64 -19.49 16.47
N PHE A 107 -2.73 -19.88 15.80
CA PHE A 107 -3.11 -21.28 15.65
C PHE A 107 -2.05 -22.07 14.85
N PHE A 108 -1.52 -21.48 13.78
CA PHE A 108 -0.46 -22.12 12.98
C PHE A 108 0.93 -21.97 13.61
N GLN A 109 1.19 -20.83 14.25
CA GLN A 109 2.48 -20.55 14.86
C GLN A 109 2.33 -19.55 16.02
N LYS A 110 2.40 -20.03 17.26
CA LYS A 110 2.28 -19.17 18.46
C LYS A 110 3.16 -17.91 18.38
N ASP A 111 2.63 -16.76 18.77
CA ASP A 111 3.29 -15.43 18.72
C ASP A 111 3.73 -15.00 17.30
N HIS A 112 3.03 -15.42 16.25
CA HIS A 112 3.41 -15.12 14.86
C HIS A 112 3.47 -13.62 14.60
N CYS A 113 2.36 -12.92 14.84
CA CYS A 113 2.24 -11.49 14.60
C CYS A 113 3.22 -10.68 15.48
N LYS A 114 3.46 -11.12 16.72
CA LYS A 114 4.45 -10.50 17.61
C LYS A 114 5.86 -10.58 17.04
N ARG A 115 6.27 -11.75 16.51
CA ARG A 115 7.58 -11.92 15.86
C ARG A 115 7.69 -11.14 14.56
N ALA A 116 6.63 -11.11 13.76
CA ALA A 116 6.58 -10.32 12.52
C ALA A 116 6.81 -8.83 12.84
N ASN A 117 6.07 -8.30 13.81
CA ASN A 117 6.22 -6.91 14.23
C ASN A 117 7.60 -6.61 14.82
N LYS A 118 8.18 -7.50 15.63
CA LYS A 118 9.54 -7.32 16.15
C LYS A 118 10.59 -7.13 15.04
N ARG A 119 10.38 -7.72 13.86
CA ARG A 119 11.30 -7.59 12.71
C ARG A 119 11.03 -6.37 11.85
N GLU A 120 9.77 -6.00 11.68
CA GLU A 120 9.36 -5.00 10.69
C GLU A 120 9.11 -3.61 11.29
N GLN A 121 8.80 -3.52 12.59
CA GLN A 121 8.56 -2.23 13.25
C GLN A 121 9.75 -1.27 13.15
N PRO A 122 11.03 -1.70 13.28
CA PRO A 122 12.17 -0.80 13.07
C PRO A 122 12.23 -0.18 11.67
N VAL A 123 11.78 -0.91 10.64
CA VAL A 123 11.72 -0.40 9.26
C VAL A 123 10.61 0.65 9.13
N VAL A 124 9.44 0.37 9.71
CA VAL A 124 8.31 1.31 9.77
C VAL A 124 8.73 2.59 10.49
N ASP A 125 9.35 2.47 11.67
CA ASP A 125 9.80 3.60 12.48
C ASP A 125 10.87 4.41 11.74
N PHE A 126 11.79 3.75 11.04
CA PHE A 126 12.80 4.42 10.22
C PHE A 126 12.16 5.26 9.10
N ILE A 127 11.24 4.66 8.32
CA ILE A 127 10.60 5.36 7.21
C ILE A 127 9.79 6.57 7.69
N LEU A 128 9.05 6.42 8.79
CA LEU A 128 8.23 7.50 9.36
C LEU A 128 9.08 8.60 9.99
N SER A 129 10.11 8.25 10.77
CA SER A 129 11.01 9.24 11.41
C SER A 129 11.76 10.08 10.38
N ARG A 130 12.00 9.54 9.18
CA ARG A 130 12.66 10.22 8.06
C ARG A 130 11.68 10.86 7.07
N ASN A 131 10.37 10.79 7.32
CA ASN A 131 9.32 11.28 6.42
C ASN A 131 9.43 10.74 4.99
N LEU A 132 9.94 9.52 4.82
CA LEU A 132 10.15 8.91 3.49
C LEU A 132 8.83 8.45 2.85
N ASP A 133 7.74 8.42 3.62
CA ASP A 133 6.37 8.19 3.15
C ASP A 133 5.72 9.44 2.51
N LYS A 134 6.31 10.63 2.71
CA LYS A 134 5.72 11.88 2.22
C LYS A 134 5.97 12.06 0.73
N GLN A 135 4.94 12.51 0.02
CA GLN A 135 5.10 12.95 -1.37
C GLN A 135 6.11 14.09 -1.46
N THR A 136 7.16 13.89 -2.26
CA THR A 136 8.24 14.86 -2.54
C THR A 136 8.12 15.49 -3.93
N ILE A 137 7.49 14.79 -4.89
CA ILE A 137 7.30 15.27 -6.26
C ILE A 137 5.85 15.74 -6.44
N GLY A 138 5.67 16.97 -6.91
CA GLY A 138 4.35 17.52 -7.28
C GLY A 138 3.59 18.28 -6.19
N LYS A 139 4.26 18.66 -5.09
CA LYS A 139 3.73 19.64 -4.12
C LYS A 139 3.93 21.08 -4.58
#